data_AF-A0A0P9V7Y9-F1
#
_entry.id   AF-A0A0P9V7Y9-F1
#
_cell.length_a   1.000
_cell.length_b   1.000
_cell.length_c   1.000
_cell.angle_alpha   90.00
_cell.angle_beta   90.00
_cell.angle_gamma   90.00
#
_symmetry.space_group_name_H-M   'P 1'
#
loop_
_entity.id
_entity.type
_entity.pdbx_description
1 polymer ?
#
loop_
_entity_poly.entity_id
_entity_poly.type
_entity_poly.pdbx_seq_one_letter_code
_entity_poly.pdbx_strand_id
1 'polypeptide(L)'
;MNRLPRVLSVCLLLGSAGLYGCAGHQDSGQALQQASADFQKVKEDTDVLRSAPKDVIRAGESLARAERLSSYLGSGADVSHYAYLSSRYSEIAREHSNLMLSQERLAKMDMERQRLQLALREAKLASAQQQGRWL
;
A
#
# COMPACT_ATOMS: atom_id res chain seq x y z
N MET A 1 -55.37 13.09 -30.86
CA MET A 1 -55.39 12.49 -29.51
C MET A 1 -54.15 11.60 -29.29
N ASN A 2 -52.91 12.12 -29.39
CA ASN A 2 -51.68 11.30 -29.33
C ASN A 2 -50.64 11.80 -28.30
N ARG A 3 -51.04 12.60 -27.30
CA ARG A 3 -50.10 13.19 -26.32
C ARG A 3 -49.78 12.27 -25.14
N LEU A 4 -50.69 11.35 -24.78
CA LEU A 4 -50.49 10.40 -23.68
C LEU A 4 -49.30 9.42 -23.85
N PRO A 5 -49.08 8.76 -25.00
CA PRO A 5 -47.99 7.78 -25.12
C PRO A 5 -46.59 8.43 -25.09
N ARG A 6 -46.49 9.71 -25.50
CA ARG A 6 -45.24 10.47 -25.48
C ARG A 6 -44.80 10.87 -24.07
N VAL A 7 -45.75 11.16 -23.18
CA VAL A 7 -45.46 11.51 -21.78
C VAL A 7 -45.03 10.28 -20.99
N LEU A 8 -45.65 9.13 -21.27
CA LEU A 8 -45.30 7.84 -20.65
C LEU A 8 -43.88 7.37 -21.01
N SER A 9 -43.46 7.52 -22.27
CA SER A 9 -42.08 7.18 -22.68
C SER A 9 -41.01 8.10 -22.05
N VAL A 10 -41.31 9.39 -21.85
CA VAL A 10 -40.35 10.33 -21.25
C VAL A 10 -40.19 10.06 -19.75
N CYS A 11 -41.27 9.74 -19.03
CA CYS A 11 -41.19 9.31 -17.62
C CYS A 11 -40.40 8.01 -17.44
N LEU A 12 -40.54 7.05 -18.36
CA LEU A 12 -39.80 5.79 -18.29
C LEU A 12 -38.29 6.00 -18.49
N LEU A 13 -37.89 6.89 -19.41
CA LEU A 13 -36.48 7.22 -19.66
C LEU A 13 -35.83 7.99 -18.51
N LEU A 14 -36.56 8.87 -17.82
CA LEU A 14 -36.06 9.54 -16.62
C LEU A 14 -35.93 8.58 -15.42
N GLY A 15 -36.81 7.59 -15.29
CA GLY A 15 -36.73 6.57 -14.23
C GLY A 15 -35.46 5.72 -14.30
N SER A 16 -35.01 5.36 -15.51
CA SER A 16 -33.78 4.59 -15.72
C SER A 16 -32.49 5.36 -15.39
N ALA A 17 -32.49 6.69 -15.43
CA ALA A 17 -31.31 7.49 -15.10
C ALA A 17 -31.04 7.56 -13.57
N GLY A 18 -32.07 7.40 -12.73
CA GLY A 18 -31.93 7.46 -11.27
C GLY A 18 -31.31 6.20 -10.63
N LEU A 19 -31.37 5.05 -11.31
CA LEU A 19 -30.90 3.77 -10.77
C LEU A 19 -29.37 3.65 -10.75
N TYR A 20 -28.64 4.43 -11.54
CA TYR A 20 -27.17 4.45 -11.54
C TYR A 20 -26.58 5.06 -10.27
N GLY A 21 -27.35 5.88 -9.53
CA GLY A 21 -26.90 6.50 -8.28
C GLY A 21 -26.86 5.54 -7.09
N CYS A 22 -27.69 4.49 -7.07
CA CYS A 22 -27.80 3.57 -5.94
C CYS A 22 -26.75 2.45 -5.96
N ALA A 23 -26.37 1.95 -7.15
CA ALA A 23 -25.33 0.91 -7.26
C ALA A 23 -23.95 1.43 -6.85
N GLY A 24 -23.58 2.66 -7.27
CA GLY A 24 -22.28 3.25 -6.94
C GLY A 24 -22.09 3.56 -5.45
N HIS A 25 -23.17 3.68 -4.67
CA HIS A 25 -23.08 3.92 -3.23
C HIS A 25 -22.63 2.65 -2.47
N GLN A 26 -23.14 1.48 -2.85
CA GLN A 26 -22.79 0.22 -2.19
C GLN A 26 -21.34 -0.19 -2.46
N ASP A 27 -20.85 0.02 -3.69
CA ASP A 27 -19.45 -0.21 -4.05
C ASP A 27 -18.50 0.72 -3.28
N SER A 28 -18.88 1.98 -3.10
CA SER A 28 -18.05 2.96 -2.39
C SER A 28 -17.89 2.66 -0.90
N GLY A 29 -18.92 2.11 -0.25
CA GLY A 29 -18.85 1.67 1.14
C GLY A 29 -17.90 0.48 1.33
N GLN A 30 -17.92 -0.48 0.41
CA GLN A 30 -16.97 -1.60 0.43
C GLN A 30 -15.53 -1.13 0.19
N ALA A 31 -15.32 -0.23 -0.78
CA ALA A 31 -14.00 0.35 -1.04
C ALA A 31 -13.45 1.07 0.20
N LEU A 32 -14.29 1.84 0.90
CA LEU A 32 -13.90 2.53 2.13
C LEU A 32 -13.51 1.56 3.26
N GLN A 33 -14.30 0.50 3.46
CA GLN A 33 -13.98 -0.53 4.46
C GLN A 33 -12.66 -1.24 4.15
N GLN A 34 -12.43 -1.60 2.89
CA GLN A 34 -11.19 -2.22 2.45
C GLN A 34 -9.99 -1.29 2.67
N ALA A 35 -10.12 -0.01 2.31
CA ALA A 35 -9.07 0.99 2.53
C ALA A 35 -8.76 1.19 4.02
N SER A 36 -9.77 1.20 4.88
CA SER A 36 -9.60 1.26 6.34
C SER A 36 -8.83 0.05 6.87
N ALA A 37 -9.17 -1.16 6.41
CA ALA A 37 -8.49 -2.38 6.80
C ALA A 37 -7.03 -2.42 6.30
N ASP A 38 -6.75 -1.97 5.08
CA ASP A 38 -5.40 -1.91 4.53
C ASP A 38 -4.54 -0.88 5.26
N PHE A 39 -5.11 0.29 5.55
CA PHE A 39 -4.43 1.32 6.35
C PHE A 39 -4.12 0.83 7.76
N GLN A 40 -5.04 0.09 8.40
CA GLN A 40 -4.81 -0.42 9.75
C GLN A 40 -3.59 -1.34 9.80
N LYS A 41 -3.45 -2.25 8.82
CA LYS A 41 -2.29 -3.16 8.74
C LYS A 41 -0.97 -2.41 8.70
N VAL A 42 -0.87 -1.33 7.91
CA VAL A 42 0.39 -0.56 7.78
C VAL A 42 0.63 0.41 8.92
N LYS A 43 -0.42 0.90 9.57
CA LYS A 43 -0.33 1.79 10.74
C LYS A 43 0.15 1.03 11.97
N GLU A 44 -0.15 -0.26 12.08
CA GLU A 44 0.25 -1.11 13.21
C GLU A 44 1.61 -1.79 13.00
N ASP A 45 2.11 -1.84 11.75
CA ASP A 45 3.39 -2.46 11.42
C ASP A 45 4.56 -1.51 11.70
N THR A 46 5.38 -1.85 12.69
CA THR A 46 6.52 -1.02 13.13
C THR A 46 7.62 -0.94 12.05
N ASP A 47 7.84 -2.00 11.28
CA ASP A 47 8.84 -1.97 10.21
C ASP A 47 8.38 -1.05 9.08
N VAL A 48 7.09 -1.05 8.77
CA VAL A 48 6.50 -0.12 7.79
C VAL A 48 6.58 1.33 8.27
N LEU A 49 6.27 1.60 9.55
CA LEU A 49 6.39 2.94 10.14
C LEU A 49 7.83 3.47 10.10
N ARG A 50 8.82 2.59 10.31
CA ARG A 50 10.25 2.92 10.24
C ARG A 50 10.71 3.16 8.81
N SER A 51 10.27 2.34 7.86
CA SER A 51 10.78 2.34 6.48
C SER A 51 10.06 3.31 5.54
N ALA A 52 8.76 3.50 5.73
CA ALA A 52 7.88 4.19 4.79
C ALA A 52 6.90 5.19 5.47
N PRO A 53 7.36 6.05 6.40
CA PRO A 53 6.46 6.92 7.18
C PRO A 53 5.64 7.87 6.30
N LYS A 54 6.23 8.34 5.18
CA LYS A 54 5.55 9.26 4.24
C LYS A 54 4.37 8.59 3.54
N ASP A 55 4.50 7.33 3.17
CA ASP A 55 3.42 6.60 2.48
C ASP A 55 2.29 6.27 3.46
N VAL A 56 2.62 5.93 4.72
CA VAL A 56 1.62 5.75 5.78
C VAL A 56 0.85 7.05 6.04
N ILE A 57 1.52 8.20 6.12
CA ILE A 57 0.83 9.50 6.28
C ILE A 57 -0.11 9.76 5.10
N ARG A 58 0.35 9.57 3.85
CA ARG A 58 -0.48 9.77 2.65
C ARG A 58 -1.68 8.82 2.60
N ALA A 59 -1.50 7.57 3.04
CA ALA A 59 -2.59 6.61 3.16
C ALA A 59 -3.65 7.08 4.15
N GLY A 60 -3.22 7.56 5.32
CA GLY A 60 -4.12 8.08 6.36
C GLY A 60 -4.85 9.35 5.94
N GLU A 61 -4.17 10.31 5.31
CA GLU A 61 -4.81 11.53 4.81
C GLU A 61 -5.84 11.25 3.70
N SER A 62 -5.56 10.25 2.86
CA SER A 62 -6.49 9.82 1.80
C SER A 62 -7.70 9.12 2.40
N LEU A 63 -7.52 8.26 3.40
CA LEU A 63 -8.60 7.61 4.12
C LEU A 63 -9.49 8.64 4.82
N ALA A 64 -8.90 9.57 5.57
CA ALA A 64 -9.64 10.64 6.25
C ALA A 64 -10.39 11.56 5.28
N ARG A 65 -9.94 11.69 4.03
CA ARG A 65 -10.70 12.35 2.96
C ARG A 65 -11.90 11.50 2.52
N ALA A 66 -11.69 10.20 2.28
CA ALA A 66 -12.77 9.29 1.90
C ALA A 66 -13.87 9.20 2.97
N GLU A 67 -13.52 9.13 4.26
CA GLU A 67 -14.46 9.10 5.39
C GLU A 67 -15.31 10.38 5.49
N ARG A 68 -14.68 11.55 5.29
CA ARG A 68 -15.41 12.84 5.26
C ARG A 68 -16.37 12.94 4.08
N LEU A 69 -15.97 12.44 2.91
CA LEU A 69 -16.81 12.43 1.71
C LEU A 69 -17.98 11.45 1.86
N SER A 70 -17.76 10.30 2.52
CA SER A 70 -18.79 9.30 2.78
C SER A 70 -19.86 9.77 3.77
N SER A 71 -19.54 10.73 4.66
CA SER A 71 -20.48 11.17 5.70
C SER A 71 -21.40 12.30 5.25
N TYR A 72 -20.88 13.34 4.61
CA TYR A 72 -21.68 14.56 4.37
C TYR A 72 -21.50 15.24 3.00
N LEU A 73 -20.42 14.95 2.24
CA LEU A 73 -19.93 15.91 1.23
C LEU A 73 -19.56 15.31 -0.14
N GLY A 74 -19.63 13.99 -0.34
CA GLY A 74 -19.08 13.35 -1.55
C GLY A 74 -20.05 12.49 -2.33
N SER A 75 -19.77 12.35 -3.63
CA SER A 75 -20.37 11.29 -4.45
C SER A 75 -19.70 9.95 -4.12
N GLY A 76 -20.39 8.83 -4.37
CA GLY A 76 -19.78 7.50 -4.21
C GLY A 76 -18.49 7.33 -5.03
N ALA A 77 -18.36 8.03 -6.16
CA ALA A 77 -17.15 8.02 -6.97
C ALA A 77 -15.96 8.69 -6.26
N ASP A 78 -16.18 9.81 -5.56
CA ASP A 78 -15.11 10.50 -4.82
C ASP A 78 -14.65 9.67 -3.61
N VAL A 79 -15.61 9.02 -2.93
CA VAL A 79 -15.31 8.08 -1.83
C VAL A 79 -14.45 6.93 -2.34
N SER A 80 -14.86 6.28 -3.44
CA SER A 80 -14.10 5.20 -4.07
C SER A 80 -12.71 5.64 -4.52
N HIS A 81 -12.57 6.86 -5.05
CA HIS A 81 -11.30 7.39 -5.51
C HIS A 81 -10.30 7.57 -4.35
N TYR A 82 -10.72 8.24 -3.27
CA TYR A 82 -9.83 8.45 -2.12
C TYR A 82 -9.57 7.17 -1.32
N ALA A 83 -10.55 6.26 -1.27
CA ALA A 83 -10.35 4.92 -0.71
C ALA A 83 -9.28 4.14 -1.52
N TYR A 84 -9.36 4.17 -2.84
CA TYR A 84 -8.34 3.58 -3.71
C TYR A 84 -6.94 4.16 -3.45
N LEU A 85 -6.83 5.50 -3.37
CA LEU A 85 -5.55 6.14 -3.05
C LEU A 85 -4.98 5.68 -1.70
N SER A 86 -5.83 5.56 -0.67
CA SER A 86 -5.42 5.08 0.63
C SER A 86 -4.90 3.64 0.60
N SER A 87 -5.62 2.72 -0.06
CA SER A 87 -5.17 1.34 -0.26
C SER A 87 -3.84 1.27 -1.02
N ARG A 88 -3.67 2.08 -2.08
CA ARG A 88 -2.43 2.09 -2.87
C ARG A 88 -1.23 2.61 -2.10
N TYR A 89 -1.39 3.68 -1.31
CA TYR A 89 -0.30 4.15 -0.45
C TYR A 89 0.03 3.14 0.65
N SER A 90 -0.96 2.42 1.18
CA SER A 90 -0.72 1.33 2.14
C SER A 90 0.07 0.19 1.49
N GLU A 91 -0.28 -0.21 0.26
CA GLU A 91 0.47 -1.21 -0.50
C GLU A 91 1.92 -0.77 -0.77
N ILE A 92 2.11 0.48 -1.23
CA ILE A 92 3.44 1.06 -1.46
C ILE A 92 4.26 1.07 -0.16
N ALA A 93 3.66 1.45 0.97
CA ALA A 93 4.34 1.48 2.26
C ALA A 93 4.87 0.09 2.65
N ARG A 94 4.06 -0.96 2.44
CA ARG A 94 4.46 -2.34 2.67
C ARG A 94 5.62 -2.77 1.76
N GLU A 95 5.55 -2.45 0.47
CA GLU A 95 6.62 -2.81 -0.46
C GLU A 95 7.94 -2.08 -0.18
N HIS A 96 7.87 -0.80 0.20
CA HIS A 96 9.05 -0.08 0.68
C HIS A 96 9.67 -0.74 1.93
N SER A 97 8.83 -1.23 2.85
CA SER A 97 9.32 -1.99 4.02
C SER A 97 10.00 -3.30 3.62
N ASN A 98 9.35 -4.09 2.77
CA ASN A 98 9.91 -5.34 2.24
C ASN A 98 11.27 -5.11 1.56
N LEU A 99 11.37 -4.05 0.76
CA LEU A 99 12.60 -3.66 0.08
C LEU A 99 13.70 -3.31 1.08
N MET A 100 13.40 -2.45 2.06
CA MET A 100 14.38 -2.04 3.08
C MET A 100 14.86 -3.24 3.92
N LEU A 101 13.95 -4.08 4.40
CA LEU A 101 14.30 -5.29 5.16
C LEU A 101 15.14 -6.28 4.35
N SER A 102 14.94 -6.34 3.03
CA SER A 102 15.75 -7.18 2.14
C SER A 102 17.15 -6.58 1.94
N GLN A 103 17.26 -5.26 1.80
CA GLN A 103 18.54 -4.55 1.72
C GLN A 103 19.35 -4.69 3.02
N GLU A 104 18.71 -4.58 4.18
CA GLU A 104 19.36 -4.81 5.48
C GLU A 104 19.94 -6.23 5.58
N ARG A 105 19.18 -7.24 5.11
CA ARG A 105 19.64 -8.63 5.05
C ARG A 105 20.84 -8.81 4.11
N LEU A 106 20.81 -8.19 2.94
CA LEU A 106 21.94 -8.23 2.00
C LEU A 106 23.19 -7.60 2.60
N ALA A 107 23.07 -6.41 3.18
CA ALA A 107 24.19 -5.73 3.82
C ALA A 107 24.81 -6.58 4.94
N LYS A 108 23.98 -7.26 5.75
CA LYS A 108 24.47 -8.17 6.79
C LYS A 108 25.25 -9.35 6.20
N MET A 109 24.73 -9.99 5.16
CA MET A 109 25.41 -11.11 4.49
C MET A 109 26.74 -10.68 3.86
N ASP A 110 26.81 -9.48 3.29
CA ASP A 110 28.04 -8.93 2.73
C ASP A 110 29.10 -8.67 3.81
N MET A 111 28.70 -8.13 4.96
CA MET A 111 29.62 -7.96 6.11
C MET A 111 30.14 -9.30 6.62
N GLU A 112 29.27 -10.31 6.76
CA GLU A 112 29.67 -11.66 7.17
C GLU A 112 30.66 -12.28 6.17
N ARG A 113 30.39 -12.13 4.87
CA ARG A 113 31.30 -12.60 3.81
C ARG A 113 32.67 -11.93 3.93
N GLN A 114 32.73 -10.62 4.10
CA GLN A 114 33.99 -9.88 4.26
C GLN A 114 34.75 -10.36 5.50
N ARG A 115 34.07 -10.55 6.62
CA ARG A 115 34.66 -11.08 7.86
C ARG A 115 35.28 -12.46 7.65
N LEU A 116 34.57 -13.37 6.97
CA LEU A 116 35.07 -14.71 6.67
C LEU A 116 36.28 -14.68 5.72
N GLN A 117 36.27 -13.79 4.72
CA GLN A 117 37.39 -13.62 3.80
C GLN A 117 38.65 -13.10 4.51
N LEU A 118 38.48 -12.16 5.46
CA LEU A 118 39.58 -11.65 6.28
C LEU A 118 40.16 -12.75 7.18
N ALA A 119 39.30 -13.47 7.92
CA ALA A 119 39.74 -14.58 8.77
C ALA A 119 40.48 -15.67 7.98
N LEU A 120 40.02 -16.00 6.77
CA LEU A 120 40.70 -16.95 5.89
C LEU A 120 42.09 -16.46 5.46
N ARG A 121 42.23 -15.16 5.14
CA ARG A 121 43.53 -14.57 4.78
C ARG A 121 44.50 -14.61 5.95
N GLU A 122 44.04 -14.23 7.14
CA GLU A 122 44.85 -14.26 8.37
C GLU A 122 45.32 -15.68 8.71
N ALA A 123 44.43 -16.68 8.62
CA ALA A 123 44.78 -18.07 8.84
C ALA A 123 45.84 -18.59 7.84
N LYS A 124 45.72 -18.22 6.56
CA LYS A 124 46.71 -18.57 5.53
C LYS A 124 48.08 -17.96 5.81
N LEU A 125 48.12 -16.68 6.18
CA LEU A 125 49.36 -15.98 6.53
C LEU A 125 50.02 -16.63 7.76
N ALA A 126 49.25 -16.94 8.79
CA ALA A 126 49.76 -17.63 9.99
C ALA A 126 50.32 -19.02 9.65
N SER A 127 49.65 -19.80 8.79
CA SER A 127 50.16 -21.11 8.36
C SER A 127 51.47 -21.02 7.57
N ALA A 128 51.62 -20.02 6.70
CA ALA A 128 52.83 -19.81 5.91
C ALA A 128 54.01 -19.40 6.81
N GLN A 129 53.78 -18.54 7.80
CA GLN A 129 54.78 -18.16 8.80
C GLN A 129 55.23 -19.35 9.66
N GLN A 130 54.31 -20.24 10.03
CA GLN A 130 54.66 -21.46 10.75
C GLN A 130 55.51 -22.40 9.88
N GLN A 131 55.13 -22.63 8.61
CA GLN A 131 55.92 -23.47 7.70
C GLN A 131 57.34 -22.93 7.49
N GLY A 132 57.50 -21.61 7.35
CA GLY A 132 58.83 -20.97 7.22
C GLY A 132 59.71 -21.02 8.48
N ARG A 133 59.17 -21.37 9.66
CA ARG A 133 59.96 -21.60 10.88
C ARG A 133 60.56 -23.00 10.97
N TRP A 134 60.03 -23.96 10.21
CA TRP A 134 60.47 -25.36 10.23
C TRP A 134 61.49 -25.67 9.12
N LEU A 135 61.80 -24.71 8.25
CA LEU A 135 62.87 -24.75 7.25
C LEU A 135 64.04 -23.89 7.73
#